data_AF-A0A963HBV3-F1
#
_entry.id   AF-A0A963HBV3-F1
#
_cell.length_a   1.000
_cell.length_b   1.000
_cell.length_c   1.000
_cell.angle_alpha   90.00
_cell.angle_beta   90.00
_cell.angle_gamma   90.00
#
_symmetry.space_group_name_H-M   'P 1'
#
loop_
_entity.id
_entity.type
_entity.pdbx_description
1 polymer ?
#
loop_
_entity_poly.entity_id
_entity_poly.type
_entity_poly.pdbx_seq_one_letter_code
_entity_poly.pdbx_strand_id
1 'polypeptide(L)' 'ALVVVDDKTRKLKAVIKDPELVTPTGKFNVFNTQHDVY' A
#
# COMPACT_ATOMS: atom_id res chain seq x y z
N ALA A 1 -2.36 -7.67 -6.89
CA ALA A 1 -0.98 -7.32 -6.49
C ALA A 1 -0.98 -5.93 -5.84
N LEU A 2 -0.21 -5.73 -4.76
CA LEU A 2 0.03 -4.41 -4.15
C LEU A 2 1.48 -4.01 -4.42
N VAL A 3 1.71 -2.73 -4.70
CA VAL A 3 3.06 -2.19 -4.93
C VAL A 3 3.39 -1.22 -3.82
N VAL A 4 4.53 -1.45 -3.16
CA VAL A 4 5.09 -0.55 -2.16
C VAL A 4 6.24 0.22 -2.81
N VAL A 5 6.18 1.54 -2.74
CA VAL A 5 7.19 2.46 -3.30
C VAL A 5 7.92 3.15 -2.15
N ASP A 6 9.23 3.35 -2.31
CA ASP A 6 10.00 4.21 -1.42
C ASP A 6 9.78 5.67 -1.81
N ASP A 7 9.23 6.47 -0.89
CA ASP A 7 8.85 7.86 -1.15
C ASP A 7 10.04 8.77 -1.48
N LYS A 8 11.18 8.59 -0.79
CA LYS A 8 12.36 9.46 -0.94
C LYS A 8 13.04 9.27 -2.28
N THR A 9 13.15 8.02 -2.72
CA THR A 9 13.87 7.65 -3.94
C THR A 9 12.97 7.39 -5.13
N ARG A 10 11.66 7.27 -4.91
CA ARG A 10 10.63 6.87 -5.89
C ARG A 10 10.92 5.53 -6.55
N LYS A 11 11.68 4.67 -5.87
CA LYS A 11 12.03 3.33 -6.34
C LYS A 11 11.03 2.30 -5.83
N LEU A 12 10.84 1.25 -6.63
CA LEU A 12 10.06 0.08 -6.23
C LEU A 12 10.70 -0.58 -5.02
N LYS A 13 9.96 -0.70 -3.92
CA LYS A 13 10.43 -1.34 -2.68
C LYS A 13 10.00 -2.79 -2.60
N ALA A 14 8.72 -3.07 -2.84
CA ALA A 14 8.18 -4.43 -2.77
C ALA A 14 6.96 -4.60 -3.65
N VAL A 15 6.72 -5.85 -4.07
CA VAL A 15 5.51 -6.25 -4.77
C VAL A 15 4.89 -7.40 -3.99
N ILE A 16 3.68 -7.18 -3.48
CA ILE A 16 2.92 -8.19 -2.74
C ILE A 16 1.97 -8.85 -3.74
N LYS A 17 2.18 -10.15 -3.95
CA LYS A 17 1.31 -11.02 -4.76
C LYS A 17 0.90 -12.18 -3.88
N ASP A 18 -0.40 -12.41 -3.81
CA ASP A 18 -0.99 -13.51 -3.08
C ASP A 18 -2.18 -14.04 -3.90
N PRO A 19 -2.37 -15.37 -4.02
CA PRO A 19 -3.53 -15.95 -4.69
C PRO A 19 -4.88 -15.52 -4.09
N GLU A 20 -4.94 -15.23 -2.79
CA GLU A 20 -6.15 -14.77 -2.09
C GLU A 20 -6.47 -13.29 -2.34
N LEU A 21 -5.52 -12.55 -2.93
CA LEU A 21 -5.65 -11.12 -3.21
C LEU A 21 -6.43 -10.86 -4.51
N VAL A 22 -7.73 -11.15 -4.49
CA VAL A 22 -8.66 -10.92 -5.60
C VAL A 22 -9.18 -9.48 -5.56
N THR A 23 -9.07 -8.76 -6.69
CA THR A 23 -9.58 -7.38 -6.87
C THR A 23 -9.26 -6.40 -5.73
N PRO A 24 -7.98 -6.12 -5.42
CA PRO A 24 -7.61 -5.26 -4.30
C PRO A 24 -7.87 -3.76 -4.60
N THR A 25 -8.92 -3.19 -4.02
CA THR A 25 -9.30 -1.77 -4.20
C THR A 25 -8.66 -0.87 -3.13
N GLY A 26 -9.45 -0.39 -2.16
CA GLY A 26 -9.05 0.56 -1.13
C GLY A 26 -7.94 0.03 -0.21
N LYS A 27 -7.08 0.93 0.26
CA LYS A 27 -5.94 0.63 1.13
C LYS A 27 -5.91 1.70 2.21
N PHE A 28 -6.15 1.30 3.45
CA PHE A 28 -6.29 2.22 4.56
C PHE A 28 -5.19 1.94 5.57
N ASN A 29 -4.32 2.93 5.78
CA ASN A 29 -3.33 2.84 6.85
C ASN A 29 -4.00 3.25 8.17
N VAL A 30 -3.91 2.39 9.17
CA VAL A 30 -4.61 2.56 10.46
C VAL A 30 -4.29 3.90 11.12
N PHE A 31 -3.00 4.25 11.22
CA PHE A 31 -2.58 5.50 11.87
C PHE A 31 -3.10 6.72 11.11
N ASN A 32 -2.92 6.72 9.79
CA ASN A 32 -3.32 7.83 8.93
C ASN A 32 -4.84 8.05 8.93
N THR A 33 -5.62 6.98 8.86
CA THR A 33 -7.09 7.06 8.88
C THR A 33 -7.63 7.45 10.25
N GLN A 34 -6.99 7.03 11.34
CA GLN A 34 -7.43 7.41 12.70
C GLN A 34 -7.15 8.88 13.02
N HIS A 35 -6.06 9.45 12.52
CA HIS A 35 -5.61 10.81 12.82
C HIS A 35 -5.88 11.80 11.68
N ASP A 36 -6.65 11.40 10.66
CA ASP A 36 -6.95 12.19 9.46
C ASP A 36 -5.69 12.79 8.79
N VAL A 37 -4.63 11.98 8.68
CA VAL A 37 -3.36 12.34 8.02
C VAL A 37 -3.40 11.86 6.57
N TYR A 38 -3.42 12.79 5.61
CA TYR A 38 -3.49 12.50 4.16
C TYR A 38 -2.43 13.27 3.37
#